data_AF-A0A523X4R5-F1
#
_entry.id   AF-A0A523X4R5-F1
#
_cell.length_a   1.000
_cell.length_b   1.000
_cell.length_c   1.000
_cell.angle_alpha   90.00
_cell.angle_beta   90.00
_cell.angle_gamma   90.00
#
_symmetry.space_group_name_H-M   'P 1'
#
loop_
_entity.id
_entity.type
_entity.pdbx_description
1 polymer ?
#
loop_
_entity_poly.entity_id
_entity_poly.type
_entity_poly.pdbx_seq_one_letter_code
_entity_poly.pdbx_strand_id
1 'polypeptide(L)'
;VYLKLIEKVDADFFVVHARYRSESYERKADWSVFPECVNTGKAIVANGDIRTKRDVEKMKEFGCIGVMIGRAAMNNPLIFGQLKDMQLPPLETLRREYLELCENHESNYSENVLKLLD
;
A
#
# COMPACT_ATOMS: atom_id res chain seq x y z
N VAL A 1 -3.05 18.73 -12.95
CA VAL A 1 -2.68 17.95 -14.16
C VAL A 1 -3.22 16.51 -14.08
N TYR A 2 -3.01 15.80 -12.96
CA TYR A 2 -3.52 14.43 -12.79
C TYR A 2 -5.05 14.31 -12.84
N LEU A 3 -5.81 15.25 -12.28
CA LEU A 3 -7.29 15.21 -12.33
C LEU A 3 -7.83 15.12 -13.76
N LYS A 4 -7.30 15.95 -14.67
CA LYS A 4 -7.68 15.90 -16.10
C LYS A 4 -7.37 14.56 -16.76
N LEU A 5 -6.37 13.83 -16.27
CA LEU A 5 -6.03 12.49 -16.77
C LEU A 5 -7.02 11.46 -16.21
N ILE A 6 -7.31 11.52 -14.92
CA ILE A 6 -8.29 10.64 -14.26
C ILE A 6 -9.67 10.78 -14.91
N GLU A 7 -10.12 12.01 -15.17
CA GLU A 7 -11.43 12.28 -15.79
C GLU A 7 -11.54 11.72 -17.22
N LYS A 8 -10.46 11.81 -18.01
CA LYS A 8 -10.48 11.48 -19.44
C LYS A 8 -10.21 10.02 -19.76
N VAL A 9 -9.54 9.32 -18.85
CA VAL A 9 -9.14 7.92 -19.07
C VAL A 9 -10.27 7.01 -18.59
N ASP A 10 -10.58 6.01 -19.41
CA ASP A 10 -11.47 4.92 -19.03
C ASP A 10 -10.62 3.74 -18.55
N ALA A 11 -10.56 3.55 -17.25
CA ALA A 11 -9.83 2.49 -16.57
C ALA A 11 -10.68 1.95 -15.43
N ASP A 12 -10.51 0.67 -15.10
CA ASP A 12 -11.27 0.02 -14.03
C ASP A 12 -11.05 0.71 -12.67
N PHE A 13 -9.82 1.19 -12.42
CA PHE A 13 -9.48 1.99 -11.25
C PHE A 13 -8.18 2.78 -11.48
N PHE A 14 -7.97 3.79 -10.63
CA PHE A 14 -6.74 4.57 -10.58
C PHE A 14 -6.05 4.38 -9.23
N VAL A 15 -4.74 4.19 -9.24
CA VAL A 15 -3.92 4.25 -8.03
C VAL A 15 -3.27 5.62 -7.97
N VAL A 16 -3.53 6.36 -6.89
CA VAL A 16 -2.98 7.71 -6.69
C VAL A 16 -2.02 7.69 -5.52
N HIS A 17 -0.73 7.87 -5.82
CA HIS A 17 0.27 8.11 -4.78
C HIS A 17 0.19 9.59 -4.36
N ALA A 18 -0.14 9.84 -3.09
CA ALA A 18 -0.29 11.18 -2.51
C ALA A 18 1.05 11.91 -2.26
N ARG A 19 1.97 11.88 -3.23
CA ARG A 19 3.21 12.66 -3.24
C ARG A 19 3.60 13.00 -4.68
N TYR A 20 4.28 14.11 -4.85
CA TYR A 20 5.02 14.37 -6.07
C TYR A 20 6.30 13.53 -6.10
N ARG A 21 6.71 13.13 -7.31
CA ARG A 21 7.98 12.42 -7.53
C ARG A 21 9.18 13.16 -6.94
N SER A 22 9.17 14.49 -6.99
CA SER A 22 10.25 15.35 -6.50
C SER A 22 10.37 15.40 -4.98
N GLU A 23 9.34 15.01 -4.24
CA GLU A 23 9.32 15.08 -2.77
C GLU A 23 9.99 13.88 -2.10
N SER A 24 10.35 12.85 -2.88
CA SER A 24 10.97 11.62 -2.36
C SER A 24 10.20 11.08 -1.15
N TYR A 25 10.90 10.64 -0.11
CA TYR A 25 10.34 10.15 1.15
C TYR A 25 10.47 11.14 2.31
N GLU A 26 11.00 12.34 2.07
CA GLU A 26 11.28 13.33 3.11
C GLU A 26 10.02 14.03 3.62
N ARG A 27 9.01 14.19 2.75
CA ARG A 27 7.70 14.75 3.12
C ARG A 27 6.68 13.66 3.37
N LYS A 28 5.74 13.93 4.28
CA LYS A 28 4.56 13.07 4.48
C LYS A 28 3.68 13.13 3.23
N ALA A 29 3.00 12.02 2.93
CA ALA A 29 1.99 12.01 1.88
C ALA A 29 0.86 13.01 2.20
N ASP A 30 0.43 13.77 1.18
CA ASP A 30 -0.68 14.73 1.30
C ASP A 30 -1.99 14.09 0.86
N TRP A 31 -2.74 13.60 1.83
CA TRP A 31 -4.01 12.92 1.58
C TRP A 31 -5.17 13.85 1.23
N SER A 32 -4.96 15.17 1.24
CA SER A 32 -6.00 16.14 0.85
C SER A 32 -6.40 16.05 -0.63
N VAL A 33 -5.60 15.35 -1.44
CA VAL A 33 -5.87 15.10 -2.87
C VAL A 33 -6.97 14.06 -3.12
N PHE A 34 -7.29 13.20 -2.16
CA PHE A 34 -8.21 12.10 -2.43
C PHE A 34 -9.67 12.53 -2.65
N PRO A 35 -10.24 13.46 -1.87
CA PRO A 35 -11.60 13.96 -2.11
C PRO A 35 -11.81 14.48 -3.54
N GLU A 36 -10.88 15.28 -4.08
CA GLU A 36 -10.99 15.77 -5.46
C GLU A 36 -10.80 14.66 -6.51
N CYS A 37 -9.95 13.65 -6.24
CA CYS A 37 -9.82 12.49 -7.13
C CYS A 37 -11.11 11.67 -7.17
N VAL A 38 -11.72 11.42 -6.01
CA VAL A 38 -12.98 10.67 -5.91
C VAL A 38 -14.15 11.43 -6.54
N ASN A 39 -14.18 12.77 -6.41
CA ASN A 39 -15.20 13.62 -7.02
C ASN A 39 -15.22 13.57 -8.56
N THR A 40 -14.19 13.00 -9.21
CA THR A 40 -14.23 12.71 -10.66
C THR A 40 -15.21 11.59 -11.03
N GLY A 41 -15.73 10.85 -10.04
CA GLY A 41 -16.60 9.68 -10.23
C GLY A 41 -15.85 8.39 -10.59
N LYS A 42 -14.51 8.42 -10.62
CA LYS A 42 -13.68 7.24 -10.90
C LYS A 42 -13.38 6.46 -9.63
N ALA A 43 -13.12 5.17 -9.77
CA ALA A 43 -12.67 4.30 -8.69
C ALA A 43 -11.22 4.61 -8.30
N ILE A 44 -10.99 5.10 -7.08
CA ILE A 44 -9.67 5.51 -6.60
C ILE A 44 -9.14 4.54 -5.53
N VAL A 45 -7.93 4.05 -5.74
CA VAL A 45 -7.12 3.32 -4.75
C VAL A 45 -6.06 4.26 -4.18
N ALA A 46 -6.11 4.51 -2.87
CA ALA A 46 -5.21 5.42 -2.21
C ALA A 46 -3.83 4.80 -1.96
N ASN A 47 -2.76 5.56 -2.18
CA ASN A 47 -1.40 5.13 -1.90
C ASN A 47 -0.57 6.26 -1.28
N GLY A 48 0.37 5.88 -0.40
CA GLY A 48 1.31 6.79 0.26
C GLY A 48 1.09 6.88 1.76
N ASP A 49 2.07 6.41 2.54
CA ASP A 49 2.14 6.46 4.02
C ASP A 49 0.99 5.83 4.80
N ILE A 50 0.17 5.00 4.17
CA ILE A 50 -0.87 4.22 4.86
C ILE A 50 -0.21 3.07 5.62
N ARG A 51 -0.37 3.04 6.95
CA ARG A 51 0.28 2.05 7.83
C ARG A 51 -0.63 1.45 8.88
N THR A 52 -1.72 2.14 9.23
CA THR A 52 -2.59 1.77 10.35
C THR A 52 -4.02 1.62 9.90
N LYS A 53 -4.84 0.93 10.71
CA LYS A 53 -6.27 0.79 10.44
C LYS A 53 -6.98 2.14 10.35
N ARG A 54 -6.57 3.09 11.19
CA ARG A 54 -7.08 4.47 11.14
C ARG A 54 -6.79 5.15 9.80
N ASP A 55 -5.62 4.90 9.21
CA ASP A 55 -5.28 5.44 7.89
C ASP A 55 -6.18 4.85 6.81
N VAL A 56 -6.45 3.54 6.87
CA VAL A 56 -7.37 2.86 5.95
C VAL A 56 -8.78 3.41 6.07
N GLU A 57 -9.30 3.55 7.28
CA GLU A 57 -10.63 4.15 7.51
C GLU A 57 -10.67 5.60 7.02
N LYS A 58 -9.59 6.37 7.18
CA LYS A 58 -9.51 7.73 6.62
C LYS A 58 -9.63 7.73 5.10
N MET A 59 -8.99 6.80 4.39
CA MET A 59 -9.11 6.70 2.93
C MET A 59 -10.53 6.32 2.50
N LYS A 60 -11.18 5.44 3.27
CA LYS A 60 -12.58 5.07 3.08
C LYS A 60 -13.53 6.24 3.33
N GLU A 61 -13.29 7.06 4.36
CA GLU A 61 -14.03 8.30 4.62
C GLU A 61 -13.93 9.29 3.44
N PHE A 62 -12.78 9.33 2.75
CA PHE A 62 -12.62 10.12 1.53
C PHE A 62 -13.28 9.50 0.29
N GLY A 63 -13.84 8.29 0.39
CA GLY A 63 -14.50 7.58 -0.70
C GLY A 63 -13.57 6.78 -1.60
N CYS A 64 -12.32 6.52 -1.18
CA CYS A 64 -11.44 5.59 -1.90
C CYS A 64 -11.98 4.16 -1.77
N ILE A 65 -11.89 3.40 -2.86
CA ILE A 65 -12.38 2.00 -2.92
C ILE A 65 -11.41 1.01 -2.28
N GLY A 66 -10.19 1.45 -1.99
CA GLY A 66 -9.16 0.62 -1.38
C GLY A 66 -7.87 1.39 -1.13
N VAL A 67 -6.88 0.67 -0.60
CA VAL A 67 -5.55 1.18 -0.33
C VAL A 67 -4.50 0.26 -0.94
N MET A 68 -3.42 0.85 -1.44
CA MET A 68 -2.22 0.14 -1.84
C MET A 68 -1.09 0.47 -0.86
N ILE A 69 -0.43 -0.55 -0.34
CA ILE A 69 0.62 -0.42 0.69
C ILE A 69 1.94 -0.95 0.12
N GLY A 70 2.95 -0.08 0.06
CA GLY A 70 4.31 -0.43 -0.38
C GLY A 70 5.25 -0.64 0.79
N ARG A 71 6.05 0.38 1.13
CA ARG A 71 7.12 0.32 2.16
C ARG A 71 6.71 -0.30 3.50
N ALA A 72 5.49 -0.04 3.97
CA ALA A 72 5.05 -0.62 5.24
C ALA A 72 4.89 -2.15 5.17
N ALA A 73 4.49 -2.69 4.01
CA ALA A 73 4.43 -4.13 3.77
C ALA A 73 5.83 -4.75 3.60
N MET A 74 6.79 -4.00 3.05
CA MET A 74 8.19 -4.47 2.98
C MET A 74 8.80 -4.62 4.38
N ASN A 75 8.49 -3.70 5.30
CA ASN A 75 9.02 -3.73 6.66
C ASN A 75 8.25 -4.65 7.60
N ASN A 76 6.98 -4.91 7.31
CA ASN A 76 6.08 -5.73 8.12
C ASN A 76 5.16 -6.50 7.18
N PRO A 77 5.54 -7.73 6.76
CA PRO A 77 4.72 -8.55 5.86
C PRO A 77 3.34 -8.91 6.44
N LEU A 78 3.18 -8.87 7.78
CA LEU A 78 1.91 -9.17 8.46
C LEU A 78 0.91 -8.00 8.42
N ILE A 79 1.30 -6.83 7.88
CA ILE A 79 0.47 -5.61 7.93
C ILE A 79 -0.93 -5.82 7.34
N PHE A 80 -1.08 -6.60 6.27
CA PHE A 80 -2.39 -6.81 5.65
C PHE A 80 -3.34 -7.59 6.56
N GLY A 81 -2.83 -8.62 7.25
CA GLY A 81 -3.59 -9.37 8.25
C GLY A 81 -3.95 -8.49 9.44
N GLN A 82 -2.99 -7.68 9.92
CA GLN A 82 -3.20 -6.74 11.03
C GLN A 82 -4.29 -5.71 10.72
N LEU A 83 -4.26 -5.12 9.52
CA LEU A 83 -5.26 -4.14 9.10
C LEU A 83 -6.66 -4.73 8.92
N LYS A 84 -6.75 -6.04 8.68
CA LYS A 84 -8.00 -6.80 8.53
C LYS A 84 -8.42 -7.52 9.81
N ASP A 85 -7.73 -7.29 10.93
CA ASP A 85 -7.91 -8.00 12.21
C ASP A 85 -7.90 -9.53 12.07
N MET A 86 -7.09 -10.07 11.16
CA MET A 86 -6.98 -11.51 10.94
C MET A 86 -6.16 -12.17 12.06
N GLN A 87 -6.42 -13.47 12.30
CA GLN A 87 -5.49 -14.30 13.04
C GLN A 87 -4.17 -14.39 12.26
N LEU A 88 -3.08 -13.94 12.89
CA LEU A 88 -1.77 -13.90 12.24
C LEU A 88 -1.04 -15.24 12.44
N PRO A 89 -0.33 -15.75 11.42
CA PRO A 89 0.52 -16.91 11.60
C PRO A 89 1.68 -16.58 12.54
N PRO A 90 2.24 -17.59 13.23
CA PRO A 90 3.51 -17.43 13.93
C PRO A 90 4.60 -16.92 12.99
N LEU A 91 5.52 -16.09 13.50
CA LEU A 91 6.61 -15.50 12.70
C LEU A 91 7.44 -16.57 11.97
N GLU A 92 7.72 -17.69 12.64
CA GLU A 92 8.44 -18.84 12.07
C GLU A 92 7.73 -19.45 10.86
N THR A 93 6.40 -19.47 10.86
CA THR A 93 5.63 -19.97 9.71
C THR A 93 5.83 -19.07 8.50
N LEU A 94 5.75 -17.76 8.72
CA LEU A 94 5.97 -16.76 7.67
C LEU A 94 7.40 -16.78 7.15
N ARG A 95 8.39 -16.94 8.04
CA ARG A 95 9.81 -17.06 7.68
C ARG A 95 10.02 -18.23 6.74
N ARG A 96 9.51 -19.41 7.10
CA ARG A 96 9.61 -20.62 6.29
C ARG A 96 8.97 -20.43 4.91
N GLU A 97 7.73 -19.96 4.86
CA GLU A 97 7.01 -19.73 3.60
C GLU A 97 7.76 -18.73 2.69
N TYR A 98 8.30 -17.65 3.27
CA TYR A 98 9.04 -16.66 2.49
C TYR A 98 10.34 -17.22 1.90
N LEU A 99 11.07 -18.04 2.66
CA LEU A 99 12.29 -18.71 2.18
C LEU A 99 12.00 -19.71 1.08
N GLU A 100 10.96 -20.54 1.24
CA GLU A 100 10.51 -21.47 0.20
C GLU A 100 10.14 -20.72 -1.09
N LEU A 101 9.45 -19.58 -0.99
CA LEU A 101 9.17 -18.73 -2.16
C LEU A 101 10.43 -18.17 -2.80
N CYS A 102 11.43 -17.76 -2.01
CA CYS A 102 12.68 -17.25 -2.55
C CYS A 102 13.45 -18.32 -3.32
N GLU A 103 13.50 -19.55 -2.81
CA GLU A 103 14.11 -20.69 -3.49
C GLU A 103 13.38 -21.03 -4.79
N ASN A 104 12.04 -21.13 -4.74
CA ASN A 104 11.20 -21.48 -5.89
C ASN A 104 11.21 -20.43 -7.01
N HIS A 105 11.56 -19.18 -6.71
CA HIS A 105 11.56 -18.08 -7.67
C HIS A 105 12.95 -17.49 -7.95
N GLU A 106 14.03 -18.17 -7.53
CA GLU A 106 15.43 -17.72 -7.72
C GLU A 106 15.64 -16.26 -7.26
N SER A 107 15.04 -15.90 -6.11
CA SER A 107 15.03 -14.54 -5.59
C SER A 107 16.23 -14.25 -4.70
N ASN A 108 16.95 -13.16 -5.00
CA ASN A 108 18.03 -12.63 -4.15
C ASN A 108 17.52 -11.86 -2.92
N TYR A 109 16.22 -11.85 -2.64
CA TYR A 109 15.62 -11.07 -1.55
C TYR A 109 15.46 -11.83 -0.23
N SER A 110 15.89 -13.10 -0.17
CA SER A 110 15.85 -13.92 1.05
C SER A 110 16.51 -13.20 2.24
N GLU A 111 17.68 -12.60 2.04
CA GLU A 111 18.40 -11.87 3.09
C GLU A 111 17.69 -10.61 3.60
N ASN A 112 16.86 -9.97 2.78
CA ASN A 112 16.23 -8.69 3.12
C ASN A 112 15.06 -8.86 4.09
N VAL A 113 14.27 -9.92 3.91
CA VAL A 113 13.15 -10.21 4.81
C VAL A 113 13.63 -10.90 6.07
N LEU A 114 14.65 -11.76 6.00
CA LEU A 114 15.22 -12.39 7.19
C LEU A 114 15.71 -11.37 8.24
N LYS A 115 16.35 -10.28 7.81
CA LYS A 115 16.80 -9.18 8.70
C LYS A 115 15.67 -8.48 9.45
N LEU A 116 14.42 -8.63 9.02
CA LEU A 116 13.25 -7.98 9.61
C LEU A 116 12.40 -8.94 10.46
N LEU A 117 12.70 -10.25 10.40
CA LEU A 117 12.01 -11.31 11.13
C LEU A 117 12.89 -11.93 12.24
N ASP A 118 14.13 -11.46 12.40
CA ASP A 118 15.01 -11.74 13.55
C ASP A 118 14.79 -10.70 14.67
#